data_AF-A0A8R1DJE4-F1
#
_entry.id   AF-A0A8R1DJE4-F1
#
_cell.length_a   1.000
_cell.length_b   1.000
_cell.length_c   1.000
_cell.angle_alpha   90.00
_cell.angle_beta   90.00
_cell.angle_gamma   90.00
#
_symmetry.space_group_name_H-M   'P 1'
#
loop_
_entity.id
_entity.type
_entity.pdbx_description
1 polymer ?
#
loop_
_entity_poly.entity_id
_entity_poly.type
_entity_poly.pdbx_seq_one_letter_code
_entity_poly.pdbx_strand_id
1 'polypeptide(L)'
;MGCPSIRSHLQTAKKDRALKLTGRDYKSLIAKVEETKATIAKVREADPHKATIMEDELKWEKTLKRAAGGKVKDNLEMLKKALAKKNKLKERKKEKWENREKKSDGEKQTKLCENRNPRNRNVINQKRDKIKTRENRKVAEQKCVELEVKMAMERVCEIYF
;
A
#
# COMPACT_ATOMS: atom_id res chain seq x y z
N MET A 1 21.58 -29.20 44.26
CA MET A 1 20.99 -28.91 42.94
C MET A 1 22.09 -28.34 42.05
N GLY A 2 22.68 -29.15 41.15
CA GLY A 2 23.79 -28.69 40.30
C GLY A 2 23.31 -27.83 39.12
N CYS A 3 24.05 -26.77 38.78
CA CYS A 3 23.76 -25.95 37.61
C CYS A 3 23.92 -26.78 36.32
N PRO A 4 22.88 -26.89 35.48
CA PRO A 4 22.99 -27.59 34.21
C PRO A 4 23.99 -26.88 33.27
N SER A 5 24.84 -27.67 32.60
CA SER A 5 25.82 -27.19 31.62
C SER A 5 25.16 -26.43 30.46
N ILE A 6 25.83 -25.40 29.93
CA ILE A 6 25.37 -24.60 28.77
C ILE A 6 24.98 -25.51 27.59
N ARG A 7 25.67 -26.65 27.40
CA ARG A 7 25.39 -27.63 26.34
C ARG A 7 24.04 -28.33 26.52
N SER A 8 23.68 -28.71 27.74
CA SER A 8 22.40 -29.37 28.01
C SER A 8 21.23 -28.38 27.91
N HIS A 9 21.45 -27.11 28.27
CA HIS A 9 20.46 -26.07 28.08
C HIS A 9 20.18 -25.77 26.59
N LEU A 10 21.22 -25.78 25.75
CA LEU A 10 21.07 -25.65 24.30
C LEU A 10 20.35 -26.85 23.66
N GLN A 11 20.56 -28.07 24.16
CA GLN A 11 19.88 -29.28 23.65
C GLN A 11 18.40 -29.33 24.05
N THR A 12 18.07 -28.99 25.30
CA THR A 12 16.67 -28.88 25.76
C THR A 12 15.92 -27.79 25.00
N ALA A 13 16.52 -26.60 24.85
CA ALA A 13 15.93 -25.52 24.07
C ALA A 13 15.69 -25.86 22.59
N LYS A 14 16.56 -26.68 21.96
CA LYS A 14 16.35 -27.18 20.59
C LYS A 14 15.16 -28.14 20.50
N LYS A 15 15.04 -29.08 21.43
CA LYS A 15 13.90 -30.02 21.52
C LYS A 15 12.58 -29.28 21.73
N ASP A 16 12.57 -28.26 22.60
CA ASP A 16 11.39 -27.44 22.89
C ASP A 16 10.95 -26.59 21.70
N ARG A 17 11.87 -26.16 20.83
CA ARG A 17 11.54 -25.41 19.61
C ARG A 17 11.01 -26.32 18.50
N ALA A 18 11.51 -27.55 18.40
CA ALA A 18 11.06 -28.52 17.41
C ALA A 18 9.59 -28.92 17.62
N LEU A 19 9.14 -29.08 18.88
CA LEU A 19 7.77 -29.53 19.19
C LEU A 19 6.69 -28.44 19.27
N LYS A 20 7.05 -27.16 19.12
CA LYS A 20 6.07 -26.06 19.16
C LYS A 20 5.31 -25.98 17.83
N LEU A 21 4.21 -26.71 17.73
CA LEU A 21 3.17 -26.55 16.70
C LEU A 21 2.21 -25.40 17.05
N THR A 22 2.78 -24.27 17.44
CA THR A 22 2.09 -23.07 17.92
C THR A 22 2.55 -21.85 17.12
N GLY A 23 1.76 -20.77 17.09
CA GLY A 23 2.12 -19.51 16.43
C GLY A 23 1.46 -19.28 15.05
N ARG A 24 1.97 -18.32 14.28
CA ARG A 24 1.35 -17.83 13.01
C ARG A 24 2.21 -18.07 11.76
N ASP A 25 3.32 -18.76 11.91
CA ASP A 25 4.26 -19.05 10.82
C ASP A 25 3.90 -20.35 10.12
N TYR A 26 2.83 -20.28 9.32
CA TYR A 26 2.24 -21.44 8.63
C TYR A 26 3.24 -22.22 7.76
N LYS A 27 4.25 -21.56 7.16
CA LYS A 27 5.32 -22.24 6.41
C LYS A 27 6.13 -23.17 7.30
N SER A 28 6.57 -22.67 8.45
CA SER A 28 7.34 -23.46 9.42
C SER A 28 6.50 -24.58 10.04
N LEU A 29 5.20 -24.34 10.27
CA LEU A 29 4.30 -25.36 10.80
C LEU A 29 4.08 -26.50 9.81
N ILE A 30 3.94 -26.18 8.51
CA ILE A 30 3.83 -27.21 7.46
C ILE A 30 5.10 -28.06 7.42
N ALA A 31 6.29 -27.43 7.38
CA ALA A 31 7.57 -28.13 7.35
C ALA A 31 7.72 -29.08 8.54
N LYS A 32 7.42 -28.63 9.77
CA LYS A 32 7.49 -29.48 10.97
C LYS A 32 6.53 -30.68 10.92
N VAL A 33 5.31 -30.49 10.41
CA VAL A 33 4.35 -31.59 10.31
C VAL A 33 4.76 -32.59 9.23
N GLU A 34 5.35 -32.13 8.13
CA GLU A 34 5.87 -33.00 7.08
C GLU A 34 7.13 -33.76 7.54
N GLU A 35 8.06 -33.09 8.22
CA GLU A 35 9.25 -33.69 8.82
C GLU A 35 8.88 -34.79 9.83
N THR A 36 7.93 -34.52 10.74
CA THR A 36 7.48 -35.52 11.73
C THR A 36 6.84 -36.74 11.08
N LYS A 37 6.03 -36.55 10.04
CA LYS A 37 5.48 -37.67 9.26
C LYS A 37 6.57 -38.47 8.54
N ALA A 38 7.55 -37.79 7.95
CA ALA A 38 8.67 -38.43 7.27
C ALA A 38 9.55 -39.23 8.25
N THR A 39 9.78 -38.71 9.47
CA THR A 39 10.53 -39.45 10.50
C THR A 39 9.80 -40.70 10.95
N ILE A 40 8.47 -40.62 11.15
CA ILE A 40 7.67 -41.79 11.52
C ILE A 40 7.66 -42.82 10.39
N ALA A 41 7.55 -42.38 9.13
CA ALA A 41 7.60 -43.28 7.97
C ALA A 41 8.95 -44.02 7.90
N LYS A 42 10.08 -43.32 8.05
CA LYS A 42 11.42 -43.93 8.08
C LYS A 42 11.58 -44.95 9.22
N VAL A 43 11.05 -44.64 10.41
CA VAL A 43 11.12 -45.58 11.53
C VAL A 43 10.18 -46.77 11.33
N ARG A 44 9.05 -46.57 10.66
CA ARG A 44 8.11 -47.65 10.31
C ARG A 44 8.70 -48.64 9.31
N GLU A 45 9.54 -48.18 8.38
CA GLU A 45 10.30 -49.04 7.47
C GLU A 45 11.36 -49.88 8.19
N ALA A 46 12.03 -49.31 9.20
CA ALA A 46 13.05 -50.02 9.98
C ALA A 46 12.44 -50.96 11.04
N ASP A 47 11.49 -50.48 11.83
CA ASP A 47 10.91 -51.17 12.98
C ASP A 47 9.43 -50.75 13.19
N PRO A 48 8.45 -51.59 12.84
CA PRO A 48 7.04 -51.23 12.96
C PRO A 48 6.60 -51.05 14.43
N HIS A 49 7.16 -51.83 15.36
CA HIS A 49 6.81 -51.74 16.78
C HIS A 49 7.33 -50.44 17.43
N LYS A 50 8.51 -49.94 17.02
CA LYS A 50 9.00 -48.66 17.54
C LYS A 50 8.18 -47.50 16.98
N ALA A 51 7.71 -47.60 15.74
CA ALA A 51 6.86 -46.59 15.14
C ALA A 51 5.52 -46.42 15.87
N THR A 52 4.86 -47.52 16.27
CA THR A 52 3.59 -47.45 17.02
C THR A 52 3.76 -46.78 18.38
N ILE A 53 4.82 -47.14 19.12
CA ILE A 53 5.14 -46.49 20.41
C ILE A 53 5.34 -44.99 20.23
N MET A 54 6.13 -44.57 19.22
CA MET A 54 6.34 -43.15 18.95
C MET A 54 5.06 -42.42 18.54
N GLU A 55 4.19 -43.05 17.74
CA GLU A 55 2.89 -42.47 17.36
C GLU A 55 2.00 -42.25 18.60
N ASP A 56 1.97 -43.21 19.52
CA ASP A 56 1.21 -43.13 20.78
C ASP A 56 1.78 -42.07 21.73
N GLU A 57 3.09 -42.02 21.92
CA GLU A 57 3.76 -40.97 22.71
C GLU A 57 3.43 -39.58 22.16
N LEU A 58 3.56 -39.38 20.85
CA LEU A 58 3.23 -38.11 20.21
C LEU A 58 1.74 -37.76 20.35
N LYS A 59 0.85 -38.75 20.36
CA LYS A 59 -0.59 -38.54 20.57
C LYS A 59 -0.89 -38.12 22.00
N TRP A 60 -0.25 -38.75 22.99
CA TRP A 60 -0.37 -38.38 24.40
C TRP A 60 0.19 -36.99 24.67
N GLU A 61 1.38 -36.67 24.16
CA GLU A 61 1.96 -35.33 24.31
C GLU A 61 1.08 -34.22 23.72
N LYS A 62 0.48 -34.46 22.54
CA LYS A 62 -0.46 -33.51 21.92
C LYS A 62 -1.68 -33.30 22.80
N THR A 63 -2.20 -34.39 23.37
CA THR A 63 -3.38 -34.36 24.24
C THR A 63 -3.10 -33.58 25.52
N LEU A 64 -1.96 -33.83 26.17
CA LEU A 64 -1.49 -33.08 27.34
C LEU A 64 -1.34 -31.59 27.03
N LYS A 65 -0.74 -31.23 25.88
CA LYS A 65 -0.58 -29.82 25.47
C LYS A 65 -1.93 -29.14 25.18
N ARG A 66 -2.89 -29.86 24.61
CA ARG A 66 -4.25 -29.35 24.40
C ARG A 66 -4.98 -29.16 25.74
N ALA A 67 -4.85 -30.11 26.67
CA ALA A 67 -5.42 -30.04 28.02
C ALA A 67 -4.83 -28.87 28.82
N ALA A 68 -3.54 -28.60 28.65
CA ALA A 68 -2.87 -27.41 29.22
C ALA A 68 -3.31 -26.07 28.58
N GLY A 69 -4.27 -26.07 27.64
CA GLY A 69 -4.77 -24.88 26.95
C GLY A 69 -3.95 -24.45 25.72
N GLY A 70 -2.94 -25.22 25.33
CA GLY A 70 -2.11 -24.96 24.16
C GLY A 70 -2.86 -25.23 22.85
N LYS A 71 -2.92 -24.22 21.97
CA LYS A 71 -3.49 -24.37 20.61
C LYS A 71 -2.52 -25.09 19.68
N VAL A 72 -2.62 -26.42 19.63
CA VAL A 72 -1.82 -27.29 18.73
C VAL A 72 -2.38 -27.20 17.30
N LYS A 73 -1.54 -26.79 16.33
CA LYS A 73 -1.89 -26.65 14.90
C LYS A 73 -1.20 -27.71 14.05
N ASP A 74 -1.76 -28.91 14.03
CA ASP A 74 -1.22 -30.11 13.37
C ASP A 74 -1.89 -30.45 12.02
N ASN A 75 -3.06 -29.89 11.73
CA ASN A 75 -3.81 -30.19 10.51
C ASN A 75 -3.23 -29.53 9.26
N LEU A 76 -2.61 -30.33 8.38
CA LEU A 76 -1.96 -29.87 7.13
C LEU A 76 -2.90 -29.09 6.21
N GLU A 77 -4.12 -29.60 5.99
CA GLU A 77 -5.08 -28.95 5.07
C GLU A 77 -5.45 -27.54 5.56
N MET A 78 -5.69 -27.40 6.88
CA MET A 78 -5.97 -26.11 7.49
C MET A 78 -4.78 -25.17 7.44
N LEU A 79 -3.55 -25.68 7.60
CA LEU A 79 -2.33 -24.88 7.48
C LEU A 79 -2.13 -24.36 6.05
N LYS A 80 -2.36 -25.19 5.04
CA LYS A 80 -2.30 -24.80 3.61
C LYS A 80 -3.38 -23.75 3.30
N LYS A 81 -4.63 -23.95 3.76
CA LYS A 81 -5.72 -22.96 3.63
C LYS A 81 -5.38 -21.64 4.31
N ALA A 82 -4.79 -21.68 5.51
CA ALA A 82 -4.39 -20.48 6.23
C ALA A 82 -3.26 -19.71 5.52
N LEU A 83 -2.30 -20.42 4.92
CA LEU A 83 -1.25 -19.82 4.10
C LEU A 83 -1.84 -19.12 2.87
N ALA A 84 -2.77 -19.77 2.16
CA ALA A 84 -3.47 -19.17 1.02
C ALA A 84 -4.25 -17.91 1.44
N LYS A 85 -4.98 -17.96 2.56
CA LYS A 85 -5.66 -16.78 3.12
C LYS A 85 -4.69 -15.65 3.45
N LYS A 86 -3.52 -15.96 4.03
CA LYS A 86 -2.47 -14.98 4.35
C LYS A 86 -1.95 -14.29 3.10
N ASN A 87 -1.74 -15.04 2.01
CA ASN A 87 -1.27 -14.48 0.73
C ASN A 87 -2.34 -13.59 0.08
N LYS A 88 -3.60 -14.04 0.00
CA LYS A 88 -4.71 -13.21 -0.50
C LYS A 88 -4.86 -11.89 0.27
N LEU A 89 -4.67 -11.93 1.59
CA LEU A 89 -4.69 -10.73 2.44
C LEU A 89 -3.54 -9.77 2.14
N LYS A 90 -2.36 -10.29 1.78
CA LYS A 90 -1.23 -9.47 1.35
C LYS A 90 -1.50 -8.82 0.00
N GLU A 91 -2.05 -9.58 -0.95
CA GLU A 91 -2.43 -9.07 -2.29
C GLU A 91 -3.47 -7.96 -2.17
N ARG A 92 -4.56 -8.18 -1.45
CA ARG A 92 -5.59 -7.15 -1.21
C ARG A 92 -5.03 -5.90 -0.53
N LYS A 93 -4.07 -6.07 0.38
CA LYS A 93 -3.38 -4.94 1.00
C LYS A 93 -2.55 -4.20 -0.05
N LYS A 94 -1.75 -4.91 -0.85
CA LYS A 94 -0.94 -4.32 -1.92
C LYS A 94 -1.81 -3.52 -2.90
N GLU A 95 -2.88 -4.12 -3.40
CA GLU A 95 -3.85 -3.47 -4.29
C GLU A 95 -4.47 -2.21 -3.65
N LYS A 96 -4.86 -2.28 -2.37
CA LYS A 96 -5.39 -1.11 -1.64
C LYS A 96 -4.36 0.01 -1.51
N TRP A 97 -3.08 -0.33 -1.36
CA TRP A 97 -1.99 0.65 -1.31
C TRP A 97 -1.70 1.25 -2.69
N GLU A 98 -1.61 0.42 -3.73
CA GLU A 98 -1.46 0.88 -5.12
C GLU A 98 -2.63 1.80 -5.53
N ASN A 99 -3.87 1.49 -5.12
CA ASN A 99 -5.02 2.35 -5.38
C ASN A 99 -4.95 3.69 -4.60
N ARG A 100 -4.40 3.67 -3.38
CA ARG A 100 -4.17 4.90 -2.61
C ARG A 100 -3.10 5.78 -3.25
N GLU A 101 -2.03 5.19 -3.76
CA GLU A 101 -0.97 5.90 -4.49
C GLU A 101 -1.54 6.54 -5.77
N LYS A 102 -2.23 5.75 -6.60
CA LYS A 102 -2.91 6.25 -7.81
C LYS A 102 -3.89 7.38 -7.50
N LYS A 103 -4.69 7.25 -6.44
CA LYS A 103 -5.63 8.29 -6.02
C LYS A 103 -4.90 9.54 -5.52
N SER A 104 -3.84 9.39 -4.75
CA SER A 104 -3.02 10.52 -4.27
C SER A 104 -2.38 11.28 -5.43
N ASP A 105 -1.83 10.57 -6.41
CA ASP A 105 -1.20 11.20 -7.57
C ASP A 105 -2.23 11.81 -8.52
N GLY A 106 -3.39 11.15 -8.71
CA GLY A 106 -4.53 11.70 -9.43
C GLY A 106 -5.05 12.98 -8.78
N GLU A 107 -5.25 13.00 -7.46
CA GLU A 107 -5.69 14.19 -6.72
C GLU A 107 -4.66 15.32 -6.75
N LYS A 108 -3.36 15.01 -6.71
CA LYS A 108 -2.31 16.02 -6.92
C LYS A 108 -2.40 16.61 -8.31
N GLN A 109 -2.52 15.76 -9.33
CA GLN A 109 -2.64 16.21 -10.73
C GLN A 109 -3.90 17.04 -10.96
N THR A 110 -5.05 16.64 -10.39
CA THR A 110 -6.30 17.40 -10.49
C THR A 110 -6.20 18.75 -9.77
N LYS A 111 -5.68 18.79 -8.54
CA LYS A 111 -5.45 20.05 -7.81
C LYS A 111 -4.44 20.95 -8.51
N LEU A 112 -3.40 20.37 -9.12
CA LEU A 112 -2.44 21.11 -9.94
C LEU A 112 -3.08 21.69 -11.19
N CYS A 113 -3.92 20.93 -11.91
CA CYS A 113 -4.56 21.43 -13.11
C CYS A 113 -5.71 22.42 -12.80
N GLU A 114 -6.51 22.17 -11.75
CA GLU A 114 -7.54 23.08 -11.24
C GLU A 114 -6.98 24.39 -10.75
N ASN A 115 -5.80 24.41 -10.10
CA ASN A 115 -5.18 25.67 -9.67
C ASN A 115 -4.39 26.37 -10.79
N ARG A 116 -3.83 25.61 -11.76
CA ARG A 116 -3.14 26.19 -12.92
C ARG A 116 -4.11 26.86 -13.90
N ASN A 117 -5.30 26.28 -14.12
CA ASN A 117 -6.26 26.77 -15.11
C ASN A 117 -6.78 28.20 -14.83
N PRO A 118 -7.30 28.55 -13.64
CA PRO A 118 -7.80 29.89 -13.33
C PRO A 118 -6.65 30.90 -13.24
N ARG A 119 -5.48 30.50 -12.71
CA ARG A 119 -4.31 31.40 -12.68
C ARG A 119 -3.85 31.75 -14.10
N ASN A 120 -3.79 30.77 -15.00
CA ASN A 120 -3.42 30.98 -16.39
C ASN A 120 -4.49 31.81 -17.12
N ARG A 121 -5.78 31.54 -16.90
CA ARG A 121 -6.88 32.37 -17.43
C ARG A 121 -6.80 33.81 -16.95
N ASN A 122 -6.54 34.05 -15.67
CA ASN A 122 -6.41 35.39 -15.11
C ASN A 122 -5.21 36.13 -15.71
N VAL A 123 -4.06 35.46 -15.89
CA VAL A 123 -2.88 36.04 -16.55
C VAL A 123 -3.17 36.38 -18.03
N ILE A 124 -3.88 35.50 -18.74
CA ILE A 124 -4.28 35.73 -20.15
C ILE A 124 -5.26 36.90 -20.23
N ASN A 125 -6.26 36.96 -19.36
CA ASN A 125 -7.25 38.03 -19.32
C ASN A 125 -6.60 39.38 -19.00
N GLN A 126 -5.71 39.44 -17.99
CA GLN A 126 -4.96 40.66 -17.68
C GLN A 126 -4.10 41.14 -18.85
N LYS A 127 -3.50 40.23 -19.62
CA LYS A 127 -2.74 40.61 -20.83
C LYS A 127 -3.66 41.17 -21.91
N ARG A 128 -4.83 40.56 -22.14
CA ARG A 128 -5.83 41.05 -23.09
C ARG A 128 -6.38 42.41 -22.69
N ASP A 129 -6.69 42.62 -21.42
CA ASP A 129 -7.23 43.89 -20.94
C ASP A 129 -6.22 45.02 -21.09
N LYS A 130 -4.93 44.77 -20.80
CA LYS A 130 -3.85 45.75 -21.06
C LYS A 130 -3.74 46.14 -22.53
N ILE A 131 -3.93 45.20 -23.45
CA ILE A 131 -3.92 45.47 -24.90
C ILE A 131 -5.14 46.31 -25.27
N LYS A 132 -6.34 45.91 -24.84
CA LYS A 132 -7.58 46.66 -25.08
C LYS A 132 -7.52 48.09 -24.56
N THR A 133 -6.98 48.31 -23.36
CA THR A 133 -6.83 49.67 -22.81
C THR A 133 -5.88 50.52 -23.65
N ARG A 134 -4.80 49.94 -24.18
CA ARG A 134 -3.88 50.65 -25.10
C ARG A 134 -4.54 50.96 -26.43
N GLU A 135 -5.32 50.04 -26.98
CA GLU A 135 -6.08 50.26 -28.22
C GLU A 135 -7.14 51.34 -28.04
N ASN A 136 -7.94 51.28 -26.98
CA ASN A 136 -8.95 52.27 -26.66
C ASN A 136 -8.36 53.67 -26.46
N ARG A 137 -7.18 53.77 -25.84
CA ARG A 137 -6.47 55.04 -25.69
C ARG A 137 -6.10 55.64 -27.05
N LYS A 138 -5.56 54.84 -27.97
CA LYS A 138 -5.23 55.31 -29.33
C LYS A 138 -6.47 55.75 -30.10
N VAL A 139 -7.58 55.02 -29.97
CA VAL A 139 -8.85 55.38 -30.59
C VAL A 139 -9.40 56.69 -30.00
N ALA A 140 -9.29 56.90 -28.70
CA ALA A 140 -9.70 58.15 -28.06
C ALA A 140 -8.83 59.33 -28.53
N GLU A 141 -7.51 59.15 -28.61
CA GLU A 141 -6.57 60.15 -29.14
C GLU A 141 -6.91 60.52 -30.59
N GLN A 142 -7.21 59.54 -31.45
CA GLN A 142 -7.64 59.79 -32.83
C GLN A 142 -8.96 60.57 -32.90
N LYS A 143 -9.94 60.22 -32.07
CA LYS A 143 -11.24 60.92 -32.03
C LYS A 143 -11.10 62.37 -31.56
N CYS A 144 -10.21 62.66 -30.60
CA CYS A 144 -9.94 64.04 -30.19
C CYS A 144 -9.38 64.87 -31.34
N VAL A 145 -8.41 64.33 -32.09
CA VAL A 145 -7.86 65.01 -33.28
C VAL A 145 -8.94 65.24 -34.33
N GLU A 146 -9.80 64.24 -34.58
CA GLU A 146 -10.92 64.39 -35.53
C GLU A 146 -11.92 65.48 -35.10
N LEU A 147 -12.22 65.57 -33.79
CA LEU A 147 -13.07 66.63 -33.25
C LEU A 147 -12.41 68.01 -33.32
N GLU A 148 -11.11 68.11 -33.05
CA GLU A 148 -10.36 69.35 -33.20
C GLU A 148 -10.37 69.85 -34.65
N VAL A 149 -10.18 68.95 -35.62
CA VAL A 149 -10.28 69.27 -37.05
C VAL A 149 -11.70 69.70 -37.41
N LYS A 150 -12.74 69.02 -36.93
CA LYS A 150 -14.15 69.41 -37.16
C LYS A 150 -14.46 70.80 -36.61
N MET A 151 -14.08 71.06 -35.35
CA MET A 151 -14.26 72.39 -34.73
C MET A 151 -13.48 73.47 -35.47
N ALA A 152 -12.27 73.18 -35.96
CA ALA A 152 -11.50 74.11 -36.77
C ALA A 152 -12.18 74.40 -38.12
N MET A 153 -12.72 73.38 -38.78
CA MET A 153 -13.48 73.56 -40.03
C MET A 153 -14.77 74.36 -39.81
N GLU A 154 -15.51 74.09 -38.72
CA GLU A 154 -16.71 74.87 -38.35
C GLU A 154 -16.37 76.35 -38.11
N ARG A 155 -15.30 76.64 -37.36
CA ARG A 155 -14.82 78.02 -37.15
C ARG A 155 -14.40 78.72 -38.43
N VAL A 156 -13.75 78.00 -39.36
CA VAL A 156 -13.40 78.56 -40.67
C VAL A 156 -14.66 78.83 -41.48
N CYS A 157 -15.65 77.94 -41.48
CA CYS A 157 -16.94 78.18 -42.12
C CYS A 157 -17.65 79.42 -41.54
N GLU A 158 -17.67 79.61 -40.22
CA GLU A 158 -18.27 80.79 -39.56
C GLU A 158 -17.57 82.12 -39.91
N ILE A 159 -16.30 82.10 -40.31
CA ILE A 159 -15.55 83.31 -40.70
C ILE A 159 -15.80 83.68 -42.17
N TYR A 160 -16.02 82.68 -43.04
CA TYR A 160 -16.06 82.88 -44.49
C TYR A 160 -17.49 82.91 -45.09
N PHE A 161 -18.53 82.60 -44.31
CA PHE A 161 -19.94 82.59 -44.72
C PHE A 161 -20.79 83.46 -43.80
#